data_AF-A0A0P7VG83-F1
#
_entry.id   AF-A0A0P7VG83-F1
#
_cell.length_a   1.000
_cell.length_b   1.000
_cell.length_c   1.000
_cell.angle_alpha   90.00
_cell.angle_beta   90.00
_cell.angle_gamma   90.00
#
_symmetry.space_group_name_H-M   'P 1'
#
loop_
_entity.id
_entity.type
_entity.pdbx_description
1 polymer ?
#
loop_
_entity_poly.entity_id
_entity_poly.type
_entity_poly.pdbx_seq_one_letter_code
_entity_poly.pdbx_strand_id
1 'polypeptide(L)'
;MSTSTLKPRKRAALSGALRLLLLAPALLLAGCFTSEEELIGSRHAVRAMPPGDYTHTPFDTEGVEWGGVTWQGRIDYGFFSRRYTSDTPNFPHQDARLRRLSGDIHIGQWPREDGIGYGVVFIYEDMTTYHQPDCHILTDEALSEAGIERDPEGFCSIETLDQLEQVIRTYLDVLDGDIRIDGIYRRVG
;
A
#
# COMPACT_ATOMS: atom_id res chain seq x y z
N MET A 1 -46.17 -22.01 59.27
CA MET A 1 -45.53 -20.69 59.50
C MET A 1 -44.03 -20.84 59.26
N SER A 2 -43.37 -19.74 58.90
CA SER A 2 -41.92 -19.58 58.64
C SER A 2 -41.45 -20.06 57.26
N THR A 3 -41.20 -19.16 56.30
CA THR A 3 -40.09 -18.19 56.15
C THR A 3 -38.73 -18.80 55.82
N SER A 4 -38.06 -18.12 54.89
CA SER A 4 -36.61 -17.84 54.87
C SER A 4 -35.72 -18.62 53.88
N THR A 5 -35.37 -17.88 52.82
CA THR A 5 -34.02 -17.57 52.28
C THR A 5 -32.95 -18.66 51.99
N LEU A 6 -32.51 -18.60 50.72
CA LEU A 6 -31.15 -18.74 50.15
C LEU A 6 -30.24 -19.94 50.50
N LYS A 7 -29.78 -20.63 49.44
CA LYS A 7 -28.37 -21.00 49.25
C LYS A 7 -27.96 -21.11 47.76
N PRO A 8 -26.66 -20.94 47.41
CA PRO A 8 -26.13 -20.77 46.04
C PRO A 8 -25.41 -22.02 45.48
N ARG A 9 -24.94 -21.92 44.21
CA ARG A 9 -23.92 -22.72 43.44
C ARG A 9 -24.52 -23.19 42.09
N LYS A 10 -23.84 -23.26 40.92
CA LYS A 10 -22.43 -23.27 40.50
C LYS A 10 -22.36 -23.09 38.96
N ARG A 11 -21.33 -22.38 38.50
CA ARG A 11 -20.52 -22.43 37.25
C ARG A 11 -21.08 -23.04 35.93
N ALA A 12 -21.06 -22.18 34.91
CA ALA A 12 -20.59 -22.31 33.52
C ALA A 12 -20.39 -23.70 32.88
N ALA A 13 -20.92 -23.85 31.65
CA ALA A 13 -20.25 -24.54 30.55
C ALA A 13 -20.78 -24.02 29.19
N LEU A 14 -19.87 -23.51 28.38
CA LEU A 14 -19.98 -23.29 26.94
C LEU A 14 -20.23 -24.62 26.21
N SER A 15 -21.08 -24.60 25.17
CA SER A 15 -21.03 -25.47 23.96
C SER A 15 -22.19 -25.10 23.04
N GLY A 16 -21.94 -24.48 21.88
CA GLY A 16 -21.76 -25.16 20.58
C GLY A 16 -22.68 -24.41 19.58
N ALA A 17 -22.38 -24.18 18.31
CA ALA A 17 -21.43 -24.76 17.36
C ALA A 17 -20.94 -23.62 16.44
N LEU A 18 -19.63 -23.39 16.33
CA LEU A 18 -18.79 -23.98 15.30
C LEU A 18 -19.34 -23.77 13.87
N ARG A 19 -19.25 -22.53 13.37
CA ARG A 19 -19.22 -22.24 11.93
C ARG A 19 -17.76 -22.36 11.47
N LEU A 20 -17.42 -23.56 11.03
CA LEU A 20 -16.15 -23.88 10.39
C LEU A 20 -16.09 -23.21 8.99
N LEU A 21 -15.00 -22.48 8.76
CA LEU A 21 -14.21 -22.41 7.52
C LEU A 21 -14.96 -22.29 6.18
N LEU A 22 -15.08 -21.05 5.71
CA LEU A 22 -14.82 -20.68 4.31
C LEU A 22 -13.52 -19.85 4.37
N LEU A 23 -12.34 -20.44 4.19
CA LEU A 23 -11.64 -20.50 2.90
C LEU A 23 -11.76 -19.19 2.11
N ALA A 24 -11.15 -18.12 2.61
CA ALA A 24 -10.28 -17.32 1.75
C ALA A 24 -8.85 -17.81 2.05
N PRO A 25 -8.25 -18.67 1.20
CA PRO A 25 -6.81 -18.89 1.29
C PRO A 25 -6.15 -17.52 1.16
N ALA A 26 -5.12 -17.28 1.96
CA ALA A 26 -4.17 -16.18 1.87
C ALA A 26 -4.54 -15.13 0.81
N LEU A 27 -4.86 -13.90 1.25
CA LEU A 27 -4.22 -12.77 0.59
C LEU A 27 -2.75 -13.18 0.55
N LEU A 28 -2.30 -13.68 -0.60
CA LEU A 28 -0.90 -13.85 -0.92
C LEU A 28 -0.42 -12.40 -0.94
N LEU A 29 -0.08 -11.94 0.26
CA LEU A 29 0.54 -10.68 0.57
C LEU A 29 1.92 -10.79 -0.08
N ALA A 30 1.97 -10.61 -1.40
CA ALA A 30 3.22 -10.44 -2.11
C ALA A 30 3.97 -9.36 -1.33
N GLY A 31 5.13 -9.75 -0.79
CA GLY A 31 5.84 -9.08 0.29
C GLY A 31 6.05 -7.62 -0.05
N CYS A 32 5.22 -6.74 0.50
CA CYS A 32 5.34 -5.32 0.22
C CYS A 32 6.51 -4.78 1.03
N PHE A 33 7.16 -3.74 0.52
CA PHE A 33 7.91 -2.85 1.38
C PHE A 33 6.92 -2.07 2.24
N THR A 34 7.13 -2.08 3.55
CA THR A 34 6.28 -1.38 4.52
C THR A 34 7.13 -0.67 5.57
N SER A 35 6.52 0.24 6.32
CA SER A 35 7.13 0.81 7.53
C SER A 35 6.04 1.14 8.56
N GLU A 36 6.41 1.17 9.84
CA GLU A 36 5.49 1.60 10.90
C GLU A 36 5.16 3.09 10.80
N GLU A 37 6.17 3.90 10.48
CA GLU A 37 6.10 5.36 10.44
C GLU A 37 6.32 5.90 9.02
N GLU A 38 5.89 7.13 8.78
CA GLU A 38 6.09 7.80 7.50
C GLU A 38 7.56 8.13 7.24
N LEU A 39 8.13 7.57 6.16
CA LEU A 39 9.51 7.86 5.75
C LEU A 39 9.57 9.09 4.81
N ILE A 40 8.56 9.26 3.96
CA ILE A 40 8.40 10.41 3.07
C ILE A 40 7.65 11.51 3.83
N GLY A 41 8.42 12.33 4.55
CA GLY A 41 7.94 13.56 5.18
C GLY A 41 7.62 14.67 4.16
N SER A 42 6.95 15.73 4.62
CA SER A 42 6.59 16.89 3.78
C SER A 42 7.79 17.57 3.11
N ARG A 43 8.98 17.50 3.71
CA ARG A 43 10.22 18.08 3.15
C ARG A 43 10.78 17.29 1.96
N HIS A 44 10.49 15.99 1.89
CA HIS A 44 10.97 15.09 0.85
C HIS A 44 9.92 14.88 -0.25
N ALA A 45 8.66 15.16 0.06
CA ALA A 45 7.56 15.03 -0.87
C ALA A 45 7.59 16.09 -1.99
N VAL A 46 7.24 15.67 -3.20
CA VAL A 46 7.15 16.49 -4.41
C VAL A 46 5.75 16.44 -5.01
N ARG A 47 5.37 17.50 -5.71
CA ARG A 47 4.15 17.55 -6.52
C ARG A 47 4.46 17.07 -7.94
N ALA A 48 4.34 15.77 -8.16
CA ALA A 48 4.57 15.13 -9.45
C ALA A 48 3.29 15.06 -10.30
N MET A 49 2.12 14.86 -9.69
CA MET A 49 0.84 14.92 -10.38
C MET A 49 0.21 16.32 -10.19
N PRO A 50 -0.19 17.02 -11.26
CA PRO A 50 -0.96 18.25 -11.14
C PRO A 50 -2.33 17.99 -10.49
N PRO A 51 -2.88 18.93 -9.70
CA PRO A 51 -4.28 18.85 -9.31
C PRO A 51 -5.22 18.86 -10.53
N GLY A 52 -6.29 18.07 -10.49
CA GLY A 52 -7.21 17.95 -11.62
C GLY A 52 -8.16 16.76 -11.47
N ASP A 53 -8.99 16.54 -12.49
CA ASP A 53 -9.88 15.39 -12.56
C ASP A 53 -9.16 14.18 -13.17
N TYR A 54 -9.33 13.03 -12.54
CA TYR A 54 -8.67 11.79 -12.95
C TYR A 54 -9.65 10.62 -12.95
N THR A 55 -9.45 9.68 -13.88
CA THR A 55 -9.96 8.32 -13.78
C THR A 55 -8.87 7.39 -13.28
N HIS A 56 -9.25 6.37 -12.51
CA HIS A 56 -8.37 5.30 -12.05
C HIS A 56 -8.87 3.96 -12.56
N THR A 57 -7.96 3.14 -13.08
CA THR A 57 -8.23 1.76 -13.45
C THR A 57 -7.13 0.84 -12.91
N PRO A 58 -7.45 -0.15 -12.06
CA PRO A 58 -6.49 -1.14 -11.59
C PRO A 58 -6.24 -2.17 -12.69
N PHE A 59 -5.11 -2.86 -12.56
CA PHE A 59 -4.74 -4.00 -13.37
C PHE A 59 -4.84 -5.26 -12.50
N ASP A 60 -5.13 -6.40 -13.11
CA ASP A 60 -5.10 -7.68 -12.40
C ASP A 60 -3.67 -8.20 -12.22
N THR A 61 -3.54 -9.37 -11.57
CA THR A 61 -2.24 -9.98 -11.29
C THR A 61 -1.47 -10.39 -12.55
N GLU A 62 -2.17 -10.55 -13.69
CA GLU A 62 -1.57 -10.87 -14.99
C GLU A 62 -1.23 -9.60 -15.79
N GLY A 63 -1.41 -8.41 -15.21
CA GLY A 63 -1.14 -7.14 -15.87
C GLY A 63 -2.19 -6.79 -16.94
N VAL A 64 -3.40 -7.31 -16.82
CA VAL A 64 -4.53 -6.93 -17.68
C VAL A 64 -5.33 -5.84 -17.00
N GLU A 65 -5.56 -4.72 -17.70
CA GLU A 65 -6.40 -3.64 -17.21
C GLU A 65 -7.80 -4.18 -16.90
N TRP A 66 -8.33 -3.89 -15.71
CA TRP A 66 -9.71 -4.20 -15.39
C TRP A 66 -10.64 -3.55 -16.41
N GLY A 67 -11.74 -4.21 -16.76
CA GLY A 67 -12.61 -3.86 -17.89
C GLY A 67 -13.33 -2.50 -17.84
N GLY A 68 -12.86 -1.53 -17.04
CA GLY A 68 -13.30 -0.14 -17.03
C GLY A 68 -12.78 0.63 -15.82
N VAL A 69 -13.07 1.93 -15.82
CA VAL A 69 -12.78 2.87 -14.73
C VAL A 69 -13.44 2.40 -13.43
N THR A 70 -12.65 2.24 -12.36
CA THR A 70 -13.17 1.85 -11.03
C THR A 70 -13.32 3.02 -10.07
N TRP A 71 -12.65 4.14 -10.36
CA TRP A 71 -12.79 5.38 -9.60
C TRP A 71 -12.59 6.58 -10.51
N GLN A 72 -13.36 7.65 -10.28
CA GLN A 72 -13.20 8.92 -10.99
C GLN A 72 -13.48 10.07 -10.04
N GLY A 73 -12.58 11.04 -9.98
CA GLY A 73 -12.75 12.20 -9.12
C GLY A 73 -11.63 13.23 -9.26
N ARG A 74 -11.83 14.36 -8.60
CA ARG A 74 -10.82 15.40 -8.49
C ARG A 74 -9.75 15.00 -7.49
N ILE A 75 -8.48 15.06 -7.88
CA ILE A 75 -7.33 14.93 -6.99
C ILE A 75 -6.78 16.33 -6.73
N ASP A 76 -6.69 16.70 -5.46
CA ASP A 76 -6.05 17.92 -5.00
C ASP A 76 -4.71 17.64 -4.34
N TYR A 77 -3.87 18.68 -4.23
CA TYR A 77 -2.56 18.58 -3.58
C TYR A 77 -2.44 19.62 -2.47
N GLY A 78 -2.35 19.14 -1.23
CA GLY A 78 -2.21 20.00 -0.05
C GLY A 78 -0.84 20.69 -0.01
N PHE A 79 -0.82 22.03 -0.02
CA PHE A 79 0.43 22.80 -0.07
C PHE A 79 1.35 22.55 1.13
N PHE A 80 0.78 22.45 2.34
CA PHE A 80 1.54 22.22 3.58
C PHE A 80 1.73 20.73 3.90
N SER A 81 0.67 19.93 3.75
CA SER A 81 0.72 18.49 4.03
C SER A 81 1.53 17.72 2.98
N ARG A 82 1.63 18.28 1.77
CA ARG A 82 2.25 17.69 0.58
C ARG A 82 1.61 16.36 0.16
N ARG A 83 0.34 16.18 0.51
CA ARG A 83 -0.45 14.98 0.24
C ARG A 83 -1.40 15.16 -0.93
N TYR A 84 -1.66 14.07 -1.62
CA TYR A 84 -2.76 13.94 -2.58
C TYR A 84 -4.02 13.51 -1.85
N THR A 85 -5.12 14.19 -2.12
CA THR A 85 -6.41 13.94 -1.46
C THR A 85 -7.53 14.06 -2.48
N SER A 86 -8.65 13.38 -2.22
CA SER A 86 -9.89 13.61 -2.97
C SER A 86 -11.08 13.58 -2.03
N ASP A 87 -12.02 14.50 -2.24
CA ASP A 87 -13.34 14.46 -1.58
C ASP A 87 -14.27 13.42 -2.21
N THR A 88 -13.87 12.82 -3.34
CA THR A 88 -14.63 11.74 -3.96
C THR A 88 -14.46 10.45 -3.14
N PRO A 89 -15.55 9.79 -2.73
CA PRO A 89 -15.47 8.57 -1.94
C PRO A 89 -14.56 7.50 -2.55
N ASN A 90 -13.92 6.71 -1.68
CA ASN A 90 -13.10 5.55 -2.04
C ASN A 90 -11.90 5.89 -2.95
N PHE A 91 -11.28 7.07 -2.79
CA PHE A 91 -10.03 7.38 -3.48
C PHE A 91 -8.92 6.37 -3.09
N PRO A 92 -8.38 5.57 -4.03
CA PRO A 92 -7.53 4.41 -3.67
C PRO A 92 -6.24 4.75 -2.92
N HIS A 93 -5.67 5.92 -3.17
CA HIS A 93 -4.40 6.36 -2.58
C HIS A 93 -4.57 7.67 -1.79
N GLN A 94 -5.64 7.72 -0.99
CA GLN A 94 -5.92 8.83 -0.09
C GLN A 94 -4.69 9.13 0.79
N ASP A 95 -4.37 10.43 0.93
CA ASP A 95 -3.26 10.93 1.74
C ASP A 95 -1.85 10.54 1.28
N ALA A 96 -1.72 10.05 0.03
CA ALA A 96 -0.43 9.66 -0.52
C ALA A 96 0.55 10.84 -0.65
N ARG A 97 1.84 10.54 -0.55
CA ARG A 97 2.95 11.44 -0.88
C ARG A 97 3.82 10.80 -1.94
N LEU A 98 4.42 11.64 -2.80
CA LEU A 98 5.36 11.18 -3.81
C LEU A 98 6.74 11.75 -3.52
N ARG A 99 7.78 10.94 -3.64
CA ARG A 99 9.19 11.33 -3.57
C ARG A 99 9.84 11.00 -4.91
N ARG A 100 10.55 11.94 -5.53
CA ARG A 100 11.28 11.64 -6.78
C ARG A 100 12.42 10.66 -6.53
N LEU A 101 12.47 9.58 -7.31
CA LEU A 101 13.58 8.63 -7.30
C LEU A 101 14.60 8.97 -8.38
N SER A 102 14.18 9.02 -9.65
CA SER A 102 15.04 9.37 -10.79
C SER A 102 14.18 9.80 -11.98
N GLY A 103 14.51 10.90 -12.64
CA GLY A 103 13.71 11.41 -13.76
C GLY A 103 12.22 11.51 -13.41
N ASP A 104 11.40 10.80 -14.18
CA ASP A 104 9.94 10.70 -14.01
C ASP A 104 9.48 9.53 -13.12
N ILE A 105 10.42 8.79 -12.53
CA ILE A 105 10.18 7.70 -11.57
C ILE A 105 10.14 8.27 -10.15
N HIS A 106 9.09 7.93 -9.42
CA HIS A 106 8.83 8.37 -8.06
C HIS A 106 8.52 7.18 -7.16
N ILE A 107 8.74 7.33 -5.86
CA ILE A 107 8.20 6.44 -4.83
C ILE A 107 6.92 7.08 -4.31
N GLY A 108 5.82 6.34 -4.36
CA GLY A 108 4.59 6.65 -3.65
C GLY A 108 4.59 6.05 -2.26
N GLN A 109 4.18 6.85 -1.28
CA GLN A 109 3.87 6.43 0.08
C GLN A 109 2.38 6.65 0.31
N TRP A 110 1.66 5.67 0.85
CA TRP A 110 0.28 5.85 1.28
C TRP A 110 0.02 5.21 2.65
N PRO A 111 -0.87 5.80 3.48
CA PRO A 111 -1.29 5.18 4.73
C PRO A 111 -2.09 3.89 4.50
N ARG A 112 -1.87 2.91 5.38
CA ARG A 112 -2.62 1.66 5.49
C ARG A 112 -3.14 1.49 6.92
N GLU A 113 -4.00 0.50 7.15
CA GLU A 113 -4.50 0.19 8.51
C GLU A 113 -3.38 -0.24 9.47
N ASP A 114 -2.34 -0.89 8.92
CA ASP A 114 -1.26 -1.56 9.64
C ASP A 114 0.11 -0.86 9.49
N GLY A 115 0.14 0.35 8.91
CA GLY A 115 1.36 1.12 8.72
C GLY A 115 1.36 1.88 7.42
N ILE A 116 2.50 1.88 6.72
CA ILE A 116 2.72 2.65 5.50
C ILE A 116 3.09 1.71 4.36
N GLY A 117 2.42 1.87 3.21
CA GLY A 117 2.72 1.16 1.98
C GLY A 117 3.57 1.97 1.01
N TYR A 118 4.39 1.28 0.21
CA TYR A 118 5.25 1.87 -0.80
C TYR A 118 5.03 1.29 -2.19
N GLY A 119 5.16 2.15 -3.20
CA GLY A 119 4.95 1.84 -4.61
C GLY A 119 5.88 2.64 -5.50
N VAL A 120 6.14 2.15 -6.70
CA VAL A 120 6.84 2.88 -7.75
C VAL A 120 5.81 3.54 -8.64
N VAL A 121 6.03 4.81 -8.96
CA VAL A 121 5.11 5.66 -9.71
C VAL A 121 5.84 6.24 -10.92
N PHE A 122 5.29 6.05 -12.11
CA PHE A 122 5.82 6.58 -13.36
C PHE A 122 4.92 7.71 -13.85
N ILE A 123 5.52 8.88 -14.08
CA ILE A 123 4.80 10.09 -14.48
C ILE A 123 4.92 10.29 -15.99
N TYR A 124 3.80 10.55 -16.63
CA TYR A 124 3.68 10.96 -18.03
C TYR A 124 2.84 12.25 -18.09
N GLU A 125 2.75 12.87 -19.27
CA GLU A 125 2.08 14.18 -19.44
C GLU A 125 0.65 14.22 -18.88
N ASP A 126 -0.21 13.27 -19.28
CA ASP A 126 -1.62 13.19 -18.85
C ASP A 126 -1.95 11.89 -18.12
N MET A 127 -0.94 11.16 -17.69
CA MET A 127 -1.08 9.82 -17.16
C MET A 127 -0.07 9.54 -16.06
N THR A 128 -0.45 8.70 -15.12
CA THR A 128 0.45 8.18 -14.10
C THR A 128 0.15 6.71 -13.91
N THR A 129 1.18 5.86 -14.00
CA THR A 129 1.05 4.44 -13.68
C THR A 129 1.77 4.16 -12.38
N TYR A 130 1.36 3.11 -11.69
CA TYR A 130 2.08 2.64 -10.53
C TYR A 130 2.23 1.13 -10.54
N HIS A 131 3.25 0.69 -9.80
CA HIS A 131 3.60 -0.70 -9.53
C HIS A 131 3.84 -0.83 -8.03
N GLN A 132 3.34 -1.89 -7.43
CA GLN A 132 3.55 -2.27 -6.05
C GLN A 132 4.66 -3.33 -6.03
N PRO A 133 5.87 -2.97 -5.55
CA PRO A 133 6.99 -3.89 -5.54
C PRO A 133 6.75 -5.11 -4.66
N ASP A 134 7.20 -6.26 -5.14
CA ASP A 134 7.24 -7.52 -4.39
C ASP A 134 8.66 -7.81 -3.93
N CYS A 135 8.91 -7.65 -2.64
CA CYS A 135 10.22 -7.81 -2.06
C CYS A 135 10.75 -9.26 -2.11
N HIS A 136 9.94 -10.25 -2.48
CA HIS A 136 10.39 -11.62 -2.78
C HIS A 136 11.23 -11.71 -4.06
N ILE A 137 11.15 -10.72 -4.94
CA ILE A 137 11.99 -10.66 -6.15
C ILE A 137 13.46 -10.43 -5.77
N LEU A 138 13.72 -9.76 -4.64
CA LEU A 138 15.07 -9.53 -4.16
C LEU A 138 15.64 -10.77 -3.49
N THR A 139 16.96 -10.98 -3.62
CA THR A 139 17.65 -12.03 -2.85
C THR A 139 17.82 -11.61 -1.39
N ASP A 140 18.01 -12.57 -0.50
CA ASP A 140 18.33 -12.29 0.91
C ASP A 140 19.61 -11.46 1.04
N GLU A 141 20.57 -11.68 0.15
CA GLU A 141 21.81 -10.89 0.07
C GLU A 141 21.51 -9.42 -0.26
N ALA A 142 20.71 -9.15 -1.29
CA ALA A 142 20.33 -7.79 -1.68
C ALA A 142 19.55 -7.05 -0.58
N LEU A 143 18.68 -7.76 0.14
CA LEU A 143 17.97 -7.20 1.31
C LEU A 143 18.94 -6.91 2.47
N SER A 144 19.84 -7.85 2.76
CA SER A 144 20.83 -7.70 3.84
C SER A 144 21.80 -6.55 3.57
N GLU A 145 22.22 -6.33 2.32
CA GLU A 145 23.04 -5.19 1.91
C GLU A 145 22.34 -3.84 2.10
N ALA A 146 21.00 -3.82 2.00
CA ALA A 146 20.17 -2.66 2.32
C ALA A 146 19.79 -2.59 3.81
N GLY A 147 20.24 -3.53 4.64
CA GLY A 147 19.88 -3.62 6.06
C GLY A 147 18.39 -3.87 6.28
N ILE A 148 17.75 -4.62 5.38
CA ILE A 148 16.34 -4.96 5.41
C ILE A 148 16.21 -6.45 5.72
N GLU A 149 15.27 -6.78 6.60
CA GLU A 149 14.93 -8.16 6.93
C GLU A 149 13.48 -8.44 6.53
N ARG A 150 13.21 -9.68 6.11
CA ARG A 150 11.85 -10.16 5.94
C ARG A 150 11.28 -10.58 7.28
N ASP A 151 10.07 -10.14 7.58
CA ASP A 151 9.32 -10.64 8.72
C ASP A 151 8.82 -12.09 8.47
N PRO A 152 8.33 -12.79 9.51
CA PRO A 152 7.80 -14.15 9.36
C PRO A 152 6.64 -14.29 8.37
N GLU A 153 5.93 -13.19 8.11
CA GLU A 153 4.83 -13.08 7.15
C GLU A 153 5.31 -12.81 5.71
N GLY A 154 6.60 -12.52 5.50
CA GLY A 154 7.25 -12.29 4.22
C GLY A 154 7.29 -10.82 3.76
N PHE A 155 6.93 -9.87 4.61
CA PHE A 155 7.04 -8.44 4.31
C PHE A 155 8.44 -7.91 4.59
N CYS A 156 8.83 -6.85 3.86
CA CYS A 156 10.11 -6.20 4.05
C CYS A 156 9.91 -4.87 4.78
N SER A 157 10.26 -4.84 6.07
CA SER A 157 10.16 -3.64 6.89
C SER A 157 11.29 -2.66 6.56
N ILE A 158 10.95 -1.39 6.38
CA ILE A 158 11.86 -0.30 6.07
C ILE A 158 11.84 0.71 7.21
N GLU A 159 13.01 1.08 7.71
CA GLU A 159 13.12 1.99 8.86
C GLU A 159 13.51 3.41 8.45
N THR A 160 14.14 3.57 7.29
CA THR A 160 14.68 4.86 6.84
C THR A 160 14.38 5.16 5.37
N LEU A 161 14.32 6.45 5.04
CA LEU A 161 14.14 6.89 3.66
C LEU A 161 15.31 6.45 2.75
N ASP A 162 16.54 6.42 3.28
CA ASP A 162 17.71 6.00 2.50
C ASP A 162 17.62 4.51 2.13
N GLN A 163 17.21 3.66 3.08
CA GLN A 163 16.93 2.24 2.81
C GLN A 163 15.82 2.08 1.77
N LEU A 164 14.74 2.85 1.88
CA LEU A 164 13.64 2.83 0.92
C LEU A 164 14.13 3.19 -0.49
N GLU A 165 14.88 4.28 -0.63
CA GLU A 165 15.39 4.70 -1.94
C GLU A 165 16.38 3.69 -2.52
N GLN A 166 17.26 3.12 -1.69
CA GLN A 166 18.22 2.11 -2.12
C GLN A 166 17.51 0.82 -2.58
N VAL A 167 16.63 0.26 -1.76
CA VAL A 167 15.99 -1.03 -2.05
C VAL A 167 15.08 -0.95 -3.27
N ILE A 168 14.38 0.17 -3.46
CA ILE A 168 13.55 0.38 -4.66
C ILE A 168 14.42 0.50 -5.91
N ARG A 169 15.62 1.10 -5.84
CA ARG A 169 16.55 1.11 -6.99
C ARG A 169 17.02 -0.29 -7.32
N THR A 170 17.50 -1.04 -6.32
CA THR A 170 17.92 -2.43 -6.51
C THR A 170 16.80 -3.28 -7.11
N TYR A 171 15.57 -3.10 -6.62
CA TYR A 171 14.39 -3.76 -7.16
C TYR A 171 14.16 -3.45 -8.65
N LEU A 172 14.22 -2.17 -9.03
CA LEU A 172 14.04 -1.75 -10.42
C LEU A 172 15.18 -2.24 -11.32
N ASP A 173 16.42 -2.26 -10.82
CA ASP A 173 17.57 -2.77 -11.54
C ASP A 173 17.45 -4.29 -11.79
N VAL A 174 16.92 -5.06 -10.82
CA VAL A 174 16.67 -6.50 -10.98
C VAL A 174 15.60 -6.78 -12.03
N LEU A 175 14.58 -5.93 -12.13
CA LEU A 175 13.51 -6.09 -13.13
C LEU A 175 13.96 -5.71 -14.55
N ASP A 176 15.03 -4.93 -14.72
CA ASP A 176 15.57 -4.50 -16.03
C ASP A 176 14.48 -4.00 -17.02
N GLY A 177 13.51 -3.23 -16.49
CA GLY A 177 12.40 -2.69 -17.27
C GLY A 177 11.20 -3.62 -17.45
N ASP A 178 11.26 -4.87 -16.99
CA ASP A 178 10.12 -5.81 -16.94
C ASP A 178 9.23 -5.52 -15.72
N ILE A 179 8.56 -4.36 -15.76
CA ILE A 179 7.75 -3.85 -14.67
C ILE A 179 6.28 -3.97 -15.06
N ARG A 180 5.52 -4.77 -14.30
CA ARG A 180 4.07 -4.82 -14.43
C ARG A 180 3.44 -3.52 -13.93
N ILE A 181 2.30 -3.15 -14.51
CA ILE A 181 1.50 -2.01 -14.05
C ILE A 181 0.38 -2.57 -13.16
N ASP A 182 0.22 -2.00 -11.96
CA ASP A 182 -0.86 -2.35 -11.02
C ASP A 182 -2.08 -1.43 -11.14
N GLY A 183 -1.86 -0.23 -11.65
CA GLY A 183 -2.94 0.70 -11.88
C GLY A 183 -2.50 1.94 -12.62
N ILE A 184 -3.49 2.63 -13.14
CA ILE A 184 -3.30 3.82 -13.95
C ILE A 184 -4.27 4.92 -13.53
N TYR A 185 -3.73 6.12 -13.37
CA TYR A 185 -4.47 7.37 -13.32
C TYR A 185 -4.35 8.05 -14.68
N ARG A 186 -5.50 8.42 -15.27
CA ARG A 186 -5.56 9.21 -16.52
C ARG A 186 -6.25 10.52 -16.24
N ARG A 187 -5.66 11.63 -16.67
CA ARG A 187 -6.24 12.95 -16.53
C ARG A 187 -7.46 13.07 -17.44
N VAL A 188 -8.51 13.73 -16.94
CA VAL A 188 -9.71 14.06 -17.71
C VAL A 188 -9.64 15.54 -18.04
N GLY A 189 -9.60 15.88 -19.33
CA GLY A 189 -9.60 17.26 -19.82
C GLY A 189 -8.38 17.59 -20.66
#